data_AF-A0A382G937-F1
#
_entry.id   AF-A0A382G937-F1
#
_cell.length_a   1.000
_cell.length_b   1.000
_cell.length_c   1.000
_cell.angle_alpha   90.00
_cell.angle_beta   90.00
_cell.angle_gamma   90.00
#
_symmetry.space_group_name_H-M   'P 1'
#
loop_
_entity.id
_entity.type
_entity.pdbx_description
1 polymer ?
#
loop_
_entity_poly.entity_id
_entity_poly.type
_entity_poly.pdbx_seq_one_letter_code
_entity_poly.pdbx_strand_id
1 'polypeptide(L)'
;MTEKQYQILLNRIKRDLYNEFINPETAHFGMKYIDEPENNDVIYEGIMSEKDILQAELGRLCTLQNKYIENEDYEKAEILKNRIIKLQIKINKL
;
A
#
# COMPACT_ATOMS: atom_id res chain seq x y z
N MET A 1 -40.87 -7.68 -4.00
CA MET A 1 -40.02 -8.57 -3.18
C MET A 1 -40.67 -8.71 -1.83
N THR A 2 -41.02 -9.93 -1.42
CA THR A 2 -41.48 -10.18 -0.04
C THR A 2 -40.28 -10.27 0.90
N GLU A 3 -40.50 -10.01 2.18
CA GLU A 3 -39.44 -10.09 3.20
C GLU A 3 -38.71 -11.44 3.18
N LYS A 4 -39.47 -12.53 2.96
CA LYS A 4 -38.91 -13.87 2.81
C LYS A 4 -38.00 -14.00 1.59
N GLN A 5 -38.39 -13.42 0.45
CA GLN A 5 -37.56 -13.43 -0.76
C GLN A 5 -36.28 -12.60 -0.59
N TYR A 6 -36.37 -11.47 0.11
CA TYR A 6 -35.21 -10.65 0.45
C TYR A 6 -34.22 -11.40 1.35
N GLN A 7 -34.71 -12.04 2.41
CA GLN A 7 -33.85 -12.79 3.33
C GLN A 7 -33.15 -13.98 2.66
N ILE A 8 -33.84 -14.68 1.76
CA ILE A 8 -33.26 -15.77 0.96
C ILE A 8 -32.13 -15.24 0.07
N LEU A 9 -32.36 -14.12 -0.62
CA LEU A 9 -31.34 -13.49 -1.47
C LEU A 9 -30.13 -13.02 -0.64
N LEU A 10 -30.36 -12.38 0.50
CA LEU A 10 -29.31 -11.93 1.40
C LEU A 10 -28.44 -13.08 1.92
N ASN A 11 -29.07 -14.19 2.31
CA ASN A 11 -28.35 -15.37 2.79
C ASN A 11 -27.52 -16.03 1.67
N ARG A 12 -28.03 -16.01 0.43
CA ARG A 12 -27.27 -16.50 -0.73
C ARG A 12 -26.04 -15.64 -0.99
N ILE A 13 -26.20 -14.32 -1.03
CA ILE A 13 -25.07 -13.38 -1.24
C ILE A 13 -24.01 -13.56 -0.15
N LYS A 14 -24.41 -13.67 1.12
CA LYS A 14 -23.48 -13.90 2.23
C LYS A 14 -22.69 -15.20 2.06
N ARG A 15 -23.36 -16.27 1.61
CA ARG A 15 -22.71 -17.57 1.35
C ARG A 15 -21.74 -17.49 0.18
N ASP A 16 -22.14 -16.84 -0.90
CA ASP A 16 -21.31 -16.69 -2.09
C ASP A 16 -20.04 -15.89 -1.78
N LEU A 17 -20.16 -14.77 -1.06
CA LEU A 17 -19.02 -13.97 -0.60
C LEU A 17 -18.10 -14.74 0.37
N TYR A 18 -18.68 -15.50 1.31
CA TYR A 18 -17.86 -16.33 2.21
C TYR A 18 -17.07 -17.37 1.42
N ASN A 19 -17.70 -18.04 0.47
CA ASN A 19 -17.05 -19.07 -0.35
C ASN A 19 -15.96 -18.51 -1.27
N GLU A 20 -16.11 -17.29 -1.78
CA GLU A 20 -15.18 -16.68 -2.72
C GLU A 20 -13.94 -16.07 -2.04
N PHE A 21 -14.09 -15.52 -0.83
CA PHE A 21 -13.05 -14.71 -0.18
C PHE A 21 -12.54 -15.25 1.16
N ILE A 22 -13.29 -16.09 1.87
CA ILE A 22 -12.97 -16.48 3.26
C ILE A 22 -12.78 -17.99 3.41
N ASN A 23 -13.61 -18.79 2.74
CA ASN A 23 -13.59 -20.24 2.87
C ASN A 23 -12.24 -20.82 2.39
N PRO A 24 -11.41 -21.38 3.28
CA PRO A 24 -10.06 -21.81 2.94
C PRO A 24 -10.00 -22.91 1.87
N GLU A 25 -11.08 -23.66 1.64
CA GLU A 25 -11.14 -24.73 0.65
C GLU A 25 -11.63 -24.25 -0.73
N THR A 26 -12.38 -23.15 -0.80
CA THR A 26 -13.04 -22.69 -2.03
C THR A 26 -12.70 -21.26 -2.44
N ALA A 27 -12.03 -20.50 -1.57
CA ALA A 27 -11.73 -19.09 -1.80
C ALA A 27 -10.77 -18.93 -2.98
N HIS A 28 -11.26 -18.33 -4.06
CA HIS A 28 -10.48 -18.10 -5.25
C HIS A 28 -9.60 -16.85 -5.12
N PHE A 29 -10.04 -15.88 -4.31
CA PHE A 29 -9.27 -14.69 -3.95
C PHE A 29 -8.48 -14.96 -2.67
N GLY A 30 -7.15 -15.10 -2.80
CA GLY A 30 -6.23 -15.37 -1.69
C GLY A 30 -5.35 -16.61 -1.92
N MET A 31 -5.85 -17.63 -2.60
CA MET A 31 -5.09 -18.86 -2.91
C MET A 31 -3.86 -18.66 -3.78
N LYS A 32 -3.82 -17.61 -4.61
CA LYS A 32 -2.60 -17.25 -5.38
C LYS A 32 -1.40 -16.88 -4.50
N TYR A 33 -1.60 -16.67 -3.19
CA TYR A 33 -0.53 -16.42 -2.22
C TYR A 33 -0.21 -17.64 -1.34
N ILE A 34 -0.90 -18.78 -1.53
CA ILE A 34 -0.78 -19.99 -0.70
C ILE A 34 -0.11 -21.13 -1.47
N ASP A 35 -0.26 -21.19 -2.79
CA ASP A 35 0.36 -22.23 -3.65
C ASP A 35 1.79 -21.91 -4.11
N GLU A 36 2.37 -20.78 -3.69
CA GLU A 36 3.82 -20.63 -3.79
C GLU A 36 4.45 -21.46 -2.67
N PRO A 37 5.27 -22.48 -3.01
CA PRO A 37 5.83 -23.39 -2.02
C PRO A 37 6.53 -22.59 -0.93
N GLU A 38 6.37 -23.03 0.33
CA GLU A 38 7.06 -22.61 1.55
C GLU A 38 8.61 -22.58 1.38
N ASN A 39 9.08 -21.64 0.57
CA ASN A 39 10.45 -21.14 0.45
C ASN A 39 10.44 -19.60 0.56
N ASN A 40 9.35 -19.02 1.08
CA ASN A 40 9.23 -17.60 1.35
C ASN A 40 9.48 -17.33 2.85
N ASP A 41 10.64 -17.76 3.35
CA ASP A 41 11.43 -16.97 4.31
C ASP A 41 11.97 -15.69 3.62
N VAL A 42 11.13 -15.05 2.81
CA VAL A 42 11.43 -13.80 2.11
C VAL A 42 10.29 -12.87 2.47
N ILE A 43 10.43 -12.31 3.67
CA ILE A 43 9.67 -11.16 4.16
C ILE A 43 9.93 -10.01 3.21
N TYR A 44 9.34 -9.99 2.01
CA TYR A 44 9.51 -8.90 1.05
C TYR A 44 10.96 -8.37 0.97
N GLU A 45 11.98 -9.24 1.06
CA GLU A 45 13.38 -8.86 0.85
C GLU A 45 13.67 -8.83 -0.65
N GLY A 46 12.73 -8.29 -1.44
CA GLY A 46 13.13 -7.66 -2.68
C GLY A 46 14.02 -6.52 -2.26
N ILE A 47 15.33 -6.70 -2.38
CA ILE A 47 16.34 -5.67 -2.14
C ILE A 47 15.90 -4.44 -2.93
N MET A 48 15.13 -3.54 -2.30
CA MET A 48 14.81 -2.27 -2.91
C MET A 48 16.15 -1.62 -3.15
N SER A 49 16.42 -1.27 -4.40
CA SER A 49 17.67 -0.59 -4.73
C SER A 49 17.79 0.62 -3.81
N GLU A 50 19.01 0.95 -3.35
CA GLU A 50 19.21 2.15 -2.53
C GLU A 50 18.57 3.38 -3.20
N LYS A 51 18.57 3.39 -4.54
CA LYS A 51 17.88 4.38 -5.36
C LYS A 51 16.36 4.43 -5.14
N ASP A 52 15.69 3.30 -5.08
CA ASP A 52 14.23 3.20 -4.90
C ASP A 52 13.82 3.64 -3.49
N ILE A 53 14.60 3.24 -2.48
CA ILE A 53 14.40 3.67 -1.09
C ILE A 53 14.52 5.20 -0.98
N LEU A 54 15.57 5.77 -1.60
CA LEU A 54 15.80 7.20 -1.60
C LEU A 54 14.72 7.97 -2.38
N GLN A 55 14.22 7.42 -3.49
CA GLN A 55 13.09 8.02 -4.24
C GLN A 55 11.79 8.00 -3.43
N ALA A 56 11.49 6.90 -2.73
CA ALA A 56 10.31 6.83 -1.88
C ALA A 56 10.37 7.85 -0.72
N GLU A 57 11.54 8.01 -0.10
CA GLU A 57 11.76 9.02 0.94
C GLU A 57 11.61 10.45 0.39
N LEU A 58 12.11 10.71 -0.81
CA LEU A 58 11.96 12.00 -1.48
C LEU A 58 10.49 12.33 -1.72
N GLY A 59 9.68 11.35 -2.16
CA GLY A 59 8.24 11.50 -2.31
C GLY A 59 7.55 11.92 -1.00
N ARG A 60 7.89 11.26 0.11
CA ARG A 60 7.37 11.59 1.45
C ARG A 60 7.72 13.02 1.88
N LEU A 61 8.97 13.44 1.66
CA LEU A 61 9.43 14.79 2.01
C LEU A 61 8.73 15.87 1.19
N CYS A 62 8.48 15.64 -0.10
CA CYS A 62 7.71 16.55 -0.93
C CYS A 62 6.27 16.70 -0.44
N THR A 63 5.59 15.60 -0.09
CA THR A 63 4.23 15.66 0.48
C THR A 63 4.22 16.42 1.79
N LEU A 64 5.21 16.20 2.65
CA LEU A 64 5.33 16.88 3.93
C LEU A 64 5.62 18.38 3.76
N GLN A 65 6.47 18.74 2.79
CA GLN A 65 6.74 20.15 2.45
C GLN A 65 5.47 20.87 2.04
N ASN A 66 4.66 20.27 1.16
CA ASN A 66 3.39 20.86 0.72
C ASN A 66 2.44 21.11 1.89
N LYS A 67 2.35 20.18 2.85
CA LYS A 67 1.55 20.39 4.07
C LYS A 67 2.04 21.57 4.91
N TYR A 68 3.36 21.79 4.99
CA TYR A 68 3.87 22.96 5.71
C TYR A 68 3.61 24.27 4.95
N ILE A 69 3.62 24.25 3.62
CA ILE A 69 3.22 25.41 2.80
C ILE A 69 1.73 25.72 3.01
N GLU A 70 0.87 24.71 3.00
CA GLU A 70 -0.58 24.85 3.25
C GLU A 70 -0.87 25.41 4.65
N ASN A 71 -0.04 25.07 5.64
CA ASN A 71 -0.15 25.58 7.01
C ASN A 71 0.59 26.90 7.25
N GLU A 72 1.11 27.56 6.19
CA GLU A 72 1.90 28.80 6.27
C GLU A 72 3.20 28.70 7.12
N ASP A 73 3.66 27.47 7.38
CA ASP A 73 4.87 27.13 8.12
C ASP A 73 6.12 27.20 7.21
N TYR A 74 6.38 28.37 6.62
CA TYR A 74 7.39 28.54 5.57
C TYR A 74 8.83 28.22 6.02
N GLU A 75 9.16 28.46 7.28
CA GLU A 75 10.49 28.13 7.83
C GLU A 75 10.75 26.61 7.77
N LYS A 76 9.75 25.80 8.15
CA LYS A 76 9.84 24.34 8.09
C LYS A 76 9.83 23.84 6.66
N ALA A 77 9.07 24.47 5.78
CA ALA A 77 9.05 24.16 4.35
C ALA A 77 10.42 24.41 3.69
N GLU A 78 11.13 25.48 4.04
CA GLU A 78 12.46 25.79 3.50
C GLU A 78 13.54 24.82 4.01
N ILE A 79 13.45 24.38 5.27
CA ILE A 79 14.31 23.33 5.81
C ILE A 79 14.13 22.01 5.04
N LEU A 80 12.88 21.64 4.74
CA LEU A 80 12.57 20.44 3.96
C LEU A 80 13.04 20.55 2.51
N LYS A 81 12.86 21.71 1.88
CA LYS A 81 13.38 21.98 0.53
C LYS A 81 14.89 21.72 0.44
N ASN A 82 15.66 22.22 1.41
CA ASN A 82 17.10 21.99 1.47
C ASN A 82 17.46 20.50 1.62
N ARG A 83 16.66 19.73 2.38
CA ARG A 83 16.80 18.27 2.50
C ARG A 83 16.46 17.55 1.20
N ILE A 84 15.38 17.94 0.51
CA ILE A 84 14.95 17.38 -0.77
C ILE A 84 16.05 17.57 -1.81
N ILE A 85 16.64 18.76 -1.92
CA ILE A 85 17.74 19.05 -2.86
C ILE A 85 18.96 18.15 -2.58
N LYS A 86 19.35 18.00 -1.31
CA LYS A 86 20.48 17.13 -0.93
C LYS A 86 20.22 15.67 -1.29
N LEU A 87 18.99 15.18 -1.08
CA LEU A 87 18.58 13.82 -1.45
C LEU A 87 18.55 13.62 -2.97
N GLN A 88 18.06 14.60 -3.75
CA GLN A 88 18.11 14.58 -5.21
C GLN A 88 19.54 14.49 -5.73
N ILE A 89 20.46 15.26 -5.17
CA ILE A 89 21.88 15.21 -5.53
C ILE A 89 22.46 13.82 -5.21
N LYS A 90 22.09 13.21 -4.08
CA LYS A 90 22.53 11.86 -3.72
C LYS A 90 22.01 10.81 -4.72
N ILE A 91 20.74 10.88 -5.08
CA ILE A 91 20.11 9.97 -6.06
C ILE A 91 20.75 10.12 -7.44
N ASN A 92 21.06 11.35 -7.87
CA ASN A 92 21.67 11.59 -9.18
C ASN A 92 23.14 11.08 -9.27
N LYS A 93 23.80 10.87 -8.13
CA LYS A 93 25.15 10.32 -8.06
C LYS A 93 25.17 8.78 -7.99
N LEU A 94 24.00 8.14 -7.87
CA LEU A 94 23.77 6.69 -7.85
C LEU A 94 23.29 6.20 -9.23
#